data_AF-A0A8S3Q8L2-F1
#
_entry.id   AF-A0A8S3Q8L2-F1
#
_cell.length_a   1.000
_cell.length_b   1.000
_cell.length_c   1.000
_cell.angle_alpha   90.00
_cell.angle_beta   90.00
_cell.angle_gamma   90.00
#
_symmetry.space_group_name_H-M   'P 1'
#
loop_
_entity.id
_entity.type
_entity.pdbx_description
1 polymer ?
#
loop_
_entity_poly.entity_id
_entity_poly.type
_entity_poly.pdbx_seq_one_letter_code
_entity_poly.pdbx_strand_id
1 'polypeptide(L)'
;MAKMTNINIVIAGNSLRGFVKGLFGNFNGKQSDDLTNADDRIISINSSLDVIHNEFGLTWQIHASDSLFTYPVVKNHQSFQHVDFRPIFKFTDQCPGNVVDVCGDDQASRFDFCTTDNTSLAESTRIMTEEIEVMAEVALLVCDDISNFTHGYWNVNNRSADLVCIDNYLTTDSIVLQCYDNGTWVIPVNINNVCQRIVCDLPEPIDNGNWNVSGRNAELLCDDHCTLNGSSQLICDNEGVWELITSACLRPGMSSEIIKWQHKL
;
A
#
# COMPACT_ATOMS: atom_id res chain seq x y z
N MET A 1 -17.62 -29.54 13.73
CA MET A 1 -16.27 -28.95 13.80
C MET A 1 -16.43 -27.48 14.14
N ALA A 2 -16.03 -27.07 15.34
CA ALA A 2 -15.83 -25.66 15.62
C ALA A 2 -14.61 -25.21 14.81
N LYS A 3 -14.75 -24.18 13.99
CA LYS A 3 -13.61 -23.55 13.31
C LYS A 3 -13.19 -22.37 14.16
N MET A 4 -12.04 -22.49 14.82
CA MET A 4 -11.42 -21.36 15.50
C MET A 4 -11.00 -20.35 14.42
N THR A 5 -11.46 -19.11 14.54
CA THR A 5 -11.07 -18.04 13.62
C THR A 5 -10.03 -17.20 14.33
N ASN A 6 -8.79 -17.29 13.87
CA ASN A 6 -7.72 -16.44 14.37
C ASN A 6 -7.52 -15.23 13.48
N ILE A 7 -7.29 -14.10 14.13
CA ILE A 7 -6.91 -12.85 13.48
C ILE A 7 -5.44 -12.63 13.78
N ASN A 8 -4.58 -12.87 12.80
CA ASN A 8 -3.18 -12.47 12.87
C ASN A 8 -3.05 -11.08 12.26
N ILE A 9 -2.68 -10.09 13.07
CA ILE A 9 -2.46 -8.72 12.60
C ILE A 9 -0.96 -8.53 12.39
N VAL A 10 -0.58 -8.44 11.12
CA VAL A 10 0.79 -8.10 10.72
C VAL A 10 0.84 -6.61 10.43
N ILE A 11 1.48 -5.85 11.32
CA ILE A 11 1.85 -4.46 11.05
C ILE A 11 3.28 -4.49 10.50
N ALA A 12 3.41 -4.21 9.20
CA ALA A 12 4.68 -4.28 8.51
C ALA A 12 5.17 -2.89 8.08
N GLY A 13 6.48 -2.66 8.16
CA GLY A 13 7.13 -1.38 7.86
C GLY A 13 7.08 -0.37 9.01
N ASN A 14 7.94 0.64 8.98
CA ASN A 14 8.00 1.68 10.02
C ASN A 14 7.12 2.92 9.75
N SER A 15 6.47 3.02 8.59
CA SER A 15 5.71 4.22 8.20
C SER A 15 4.52 4.52 9.12
N LEU A 16 3.92 3.48 9.69
CA LEU A 16 2.81 3.58 10.64
C LEU A 16 3.27 3.71 12.11
N ARG A 17 4.59 3.69 12.36
CA ARG A 17 5.14 3.78 13.71
C ARG A 17 4.79 5.13 14.34
N GLY A 18 4.20 5.09 15.54
CA GLY A 18 3.73 6.25 16.28
C GLY A 18 2.32 6.71 15.91
N PHE A 19 1.73 6.16 14.84
CA PHE A 19 0.38 6.53 14.38
C PHE A 19 -0.69 5.49 14.73
N VAL A 20 -0.29 4.23 14.89
CA VAL A 20 -1.22 3.13 15.21
C VAL A 20 -1.28 2.93 16.73
N LYS A 21 -2.49 3.07 17.27
CA LYS A 21 -2.84 2.74 18.65
C LYS A 21 -4.15 1.95 18.68
N GLY A 22 -4.34 1.06 19.65
CA GLY A 22 -5.57 0.29 19.77
C GLY A 22 -5.48 -0.89 20.73
N LEU A 23 -6.40 -1.85 20.57
CA LEU A 23 -6.46 -3.09 21.35
C LEU A 23 -5.18 -3.95 21.25
N PHE A 24 -4.39 -3.75 20.19
CA PHE A 24 -3.12 -4.45 19.96
C PHE A 24 -1.89 -3.66 20.42
N GLY A 25 -2.08 -2.53 21.10
CA GLY A 25 -1.00 -1.70 21.63
C GLY A 25 -0.70 -0.45 20.83
N ASN A 26 0.34 0.26 21.27
CA ASN A 26 0.84 1.47 20.63
C ASN A 26 2.05 1.09 19.78
N PHE A 27 1.95 1.23 18.47
CA PHE A 27 3.03 0.84 17.58
C PHE A 27 4.16 1.89 17.56
N ASN A 28 4.87 2.08 18.68
CA ASN A 28 5.96 3.05 18.83
C ASN A 28 7.28 2.40 19.31
N GLY A 29 7.24 1.11 19.68
CA GLY A 29 8.38 0.35 20.21
C GLY A 29 8.60 0.52 21.72
N LYS A 30 7.63 1.10 22.45
CA LYS A 30 7.68 1.31 23.89
C LYS A 30 6.60 0.48 24.58
N GLN A 31 7.00 -0.73 24.98
CA GLN A 31 6.12 -1.71 25.63
C GLN A 31 5.35 -1.17 26.85
N SER A 32 5.94 -0.22 27.58
CA SER A 32 5.31 0.37 28.79
C SER A 32 4.05 1.20 28.54
N ASP A 33 3.74 1.57 27.29
CA ASP A 33 2.48 2.23 26.95
C ASP A 33 1.57 1.43 26.02
N ASP A 34 1.88 0.17 25.72
CA ASP A 34 1.02 -0.67 24.87
C ASP A 34 -0.37 -0.89 25.49
N LEU A 35 -0.49 -0.95 26.82
CA LEU A 35 -1.79 -1.04 27.48
C LEU A 35 -2.39 0.34 27.75
N THR A 36 -2.43 1.20 26.73
CA THR A 36 -3.18 2.47 26.77
C THR A 36 -4.63 2.20 26.39
N ASN A 37 -5.56 2.52 27.28
CA ASN A 37 -6.98 2.29 27.07
C ASN A 37 -7.63 3.37 26.17
N ALA A 38 -8.91 3.20 25.82
CA ALA A 38 -9.60 4.14 24.92
C ALA A 38 -9.74 5.57 25.47
N ASP A 39 -9.60 5.75 26.79
CA ASP A 39 -9.60 7.05 27.47
C ASP A 39 -8.17 7.65 27.62
N ASP A 40 -7.20 7.11 26.89
CA ASP A 40 -5.77 7.49 26.92
C ASP A 40 -5.09 7.29 28.30
N ARG A 41 -5.63 6.41 29.16
CA ARG A 41 -5.01 6.00 30.43
C ARG A 41 -4.12 4.77 30.23
N ILE A 42 -2.89 4.85 30.74
CA ILE A 42 -1.93 3.74 30.70
C ILE A 42 -2.20 2.77 31.86
N ILE A 43 -2.40 1.49 31.53
CA ILE A 43 -2.48 0.37 32.46
C ILE A 43 -1.10 -0.32 32.54
N SER A 44 -0.67 -0.70 33.74
CA SER A 44 0.60 -1.40 33.90
C SER A 44 0.56 -2.78 33.24
N ILE A 45 1.63 -3.17 32.54
CA ILE A 45 1.81 -4.51 31.96
C ILE A 45 1.88 -5.61 33.04
N ASN A 46 2.20 -5.26 34.28
CA ASN A 46 2.25 -6.19 35.41
C ASN A 46 0.92 -6.29 36.17
N SER A 47 -0.16 -5.65 35.68
CA SER A 47 -1.50 -5.76 36.26
C SER A 47 -2.05 -7.19 36.13
N SER A 48 -3.02 -7.56 36.96
CA SER A 48 -3.71 -8.84 36.80
C SER A 48 -4.47 -8.89 35.47
N LEU A 49 -4.68 -10.10 34.93
CA LEU A 49 -5.46 -10.29 33.70
C LEU A 49 -6.88 -9.72 33.81
N ASP A 50 -7.48 -9.76 35.00
CA ASP A 50 -8.78 -9.14 35.27
C ASP A 50 -8.74 -7.62 35.10
N VAL A 51 -7.70 -6.96 35.65
CA VAL A 51 -7.50 -5.51 35.47
C VAL A 51 -7.23 -5.18 34.01
N ILE A 52 -6.36 -5.94 33.32
CA ILE A 52 -6.07 -5.71 31.90
C ILE A 52 -7.33 -5.89 31.05
N HIS A 53 -8.15 -6.91 31.33
CA HIS A 53 -9.39 -7.13 30.60
C HIS A 53 -10.38 -5.98 30.82
N ASN A 54 -10.64 -5.57 32.06
CA ASN A 54 -11.67 -4.58 32.36
C ASN A 54 -11.23 -3.13 32.11
N GLU A 55 -10.01 -2.75 32.50
CA GLU A 55 -9.52 -1.37 32.40
C GLU A 55 -8.84 -1.04 31.06
N PHE A 56 -8.46 -2.04 30.26
CA PHE A 56 -7.90 -1.87 28.92
C PHE A 56 -8.76 -2.54 27.85
N GLY A 57 -8.91 -3.87 27.86
CA GLY A 57 -9.53 -4.61 26.76
C GLY A 57 -10.97 -4.19 26.46
N LEU A 58 -11.84 -4.16 27.47
CA LEU A 58 -13.25 -3.78 27.32
C LEU A 58 -13.46 -2.32 26.93
N THR A 59 -12.49 -1.43 27.19
CA THR A 59 -12.60 -0.02 26.81
C THR A 59 -12.57 0.19 25.30
N TRP A 60 -11.99 -0.75 24.55
CA TRP A 60 -11.95 -0.72 23.08
C TRP A 60 -13.21 -1.32 22.43
N GLN A 61 -14.21 -1.72 23.21
CA GLN A 61 -15.47 -2.23 22.68
C GLN A 61 -16.24 -1.09 21.99
N ILE A 62 -16.59 -1.29 20.71
CA ILE A 62 -17.30 -0.29 19.92
C ILE A 62 -18.77 -0.16 20.30
N HIS A 63 -19.38 1.00 20.04
CA HIS A 63 -20.81 1.17 20.13
C HIS A 63 -21.52 0.86 18.80
N ALA A 64 -22.84 0.72 18.86
CA ALA A 64 -23.65 0.48 17.66
C ALA A 64 -23.54 1.62 16.62
N SER A 65 -23.30 2.85 17.07
CA SER A 65 -23.05 4.02 16.22
C SER A 65 -21.73 3.94 15.45
N ASP A 66 -20.76 3.22 16.00
CA ASP A 66 -19.39 3.16 15.47
C ASP A 66 -19.21 1.95 14.56
N SER A 67 -20.21 1.06 14.52
CA SER A 67 -20.15 -0.15 13.72
C SER A 67 -20.25 0.15 12.23
N LEU A 68 -19.26 -0.32 11.47
CA LEU A 68 -19.24 -0.27 10.01
C LEU A 68 -19.88 -1.52 9.36
N PHE A 69 -20.36 -2.46 10.16
CA PHE A 69 -20.96 -3.69 9.65
C PHE A 69 -22.43 -3.49 9.27
N THR A 70 -22.84 -4.11 8.17
CA THR A 70 -24.25 -4.27 7.82
C THR A 70 -24.80 -5.55 8.45
N TYR A 71 -25.95 -5.44 9.10
CA TYR A 71 -26.57 -6.56 9.80
C TYR A 71 -27.74 -7.16 9.00
N PRO A 72 -27.98 -8.49 9.12
CA PRO A 72 -29.20 -9.10 8.61
C PRO A 72 -30.47 -8.46 9.18
N VAL A 73 -31.59 -8.62 8.48
CA VAL A 73 -32.91 -8.18 8.97
C VAL A 73 -33.15 -8.77 10.37
N VAL A 74 -33.71 -7.97 11.28
CA VAL A 74 -33.92 -8.25 12.72
C VAL A 74 -32.68 -8.45 13.60
N LYS A 75 -31.47 -8.31 13.04
CA LYS A 75 -30.22 -8.33 13.81
C LYS A 75 -29.59 -6.93 13.85
N ASN A 76 -28.76 -6.70 14.86
CA ASN A 76 -28.03 -5.47 15.07
C ASN A 76 -26.73 -5.75 15.82
N HIS A 77 -25.93 -4.70 16.06
CA HIS A 77 -24.71 -4.77 16.86
C HIS A 77 -24.87 -5.56 18.16
N GLN A 78 -25.90 -5.24 18.97
CA GLN A 78 -26.14 -5.89 20.25
C GLN A 78 -26.46 -7.39 20.13
N SER A 79 -27.03 -7.82 19.00
CA SER A 79 -27.39 -9.22 18.76
C SER A 79 -26.18 -10.16 18.65
N PHE A 80 -24.99 -9.61 18.47
CA PHE A 80 -23.72 -10.34 18.31
C PHE A 80 -22.72 -10.03 19.44
N GLN A 81 -23.20 -9.49 20.57
CA GLN A 81 -22.40 -9.16 21.74
C GLN A 81 -22.78 -10.06 22.92
N HIS A 82 -21.79 -10.50 23.69
CA HIS A 82 -21.99 -11.21 24.95
C HIS A 82 -21.48 -10.34 26.11
N VAL A 83 -22.25 -9.32 26.49
CA VAL A 83 -21.82 -8.30 27.49
C VAL A 83 -21.57 -8.86 28.89
N ASP A 84 -22.25 -9.96 29.22
CA ASP A 84 -22.11 -10.66 30.51
C ASP A 84 -20.99 -11.71 30.49
N PHE A 85 -20.34 -11.92 29.34
CA PHE A 85 -19.20 -12.83 29.26
C PHE A 85 -18.08 -12.32 30.16
N ARG A 86 -17.52 -13.22 30.98
CA ARG A 86 -16.35 -12.96 31.81
C ARG A 86 -15.37 -14.11 31.63
N PRO A 87 -14.14 -13.84 31.15
CA PRO A 87 -13.10 -14.84 31.04
C PRO A 87 -12.71 -15.44 32.40
N ILE A 88 -12.12 -16.62 32.35
CA ILE A 88 -11.46 -17.22 33.51
C ILE A 88 -10.05 -16.63 33.60
N PHE A 89 -9.84 -15.71 34.55
CA PHE A 89 -8.56 -15.01 34.72
C PHE A 89 -7.54 -15.77 35.58
N LYS A 90 -7.99 -16.79 36.32
CA LYS A 90 -7.15 -17.63 37.17
C LYS A 90 -7.30 -19.07 36.73
N PHE A 91 -6.28 -19.54 36.04
CA PHE A 91 -6.15 -20.94 35.69
C PHE A 91 -5.61 -21.71 36.91
N THR A 92 -6.25 -22.82 37.23
CA THR A 92 -5.72 -23.82 38.16
C THR A 92 -5.46 -25.10 37.36
N ASP A 93 -4.29 -25.72 37.51
CA ASP A 93 -3.93 -26.97 36.83
C ASP A 93 -4.84 -28.18 37.18
N GLN A 94 -5.86 -27.96 38.01
CA GLN A 94 -6.88 -28.95 38.36
C GLN A 94 -7.91 -29.05 37.26
N CYS A 95 -7.58 -29.83 36.23
CA CYS A 95 -8.46 -30.12 35.12
C CYS A 95 -8.93 -31.58 35.17
N PRO A 96 -10.18 -31.87 34.79
CA PRO A 96 -10.63 -33.24 34.62
C PRO A 96 -9.87 -33.91 33.46
N GLY A 97 -9.68 -35.23 33.51
CA GLY A 97 -9.17 -36.01 32.38
C GLY A 97 -7.65 -36.00 32.15
N ASN A 98 -7.23 -36.42 30.97
CA ASN A 98 -5.83 -36.62 30.57
C ASN A 98 -5.27 -35.43 29.78
N VAL A 99 -5.39 -34.22 30.35
CA VAL A 99 -4.94 -32.97 29.71
C VAL A 99 -3.50 -33.03 29.20
N VAL A 100 -2.62 -33.72 29.92
CA VAL A 100 -1.19 -33.89 29.55
C VAL A 100 -1.04 -34.68 28.24
N ASP A 101 -1.88 -35.68 28.00
CA ASP A 101 -1.80 -36.49 26.77
C ASP A 101 -2.21 -35.69 25.53
N VAL A 102 -3.13 -34.73 25.70
CA VAL A 102 -3.70 -33.93 24.60
C VAL A 102 -2.86 -32.69 24.32
N CYS A 103 -2.46 -32.00 25.39
CA CYS A 103 -1.92 -30.64 25.31
C CYS A 103 -0.40 -30.60 25.56
N GLY A 104 0.18 -31.63 26.20
CA GLY A 104 1.56 -31.58 26.69
C GLY A 104 1.77 -30.37 27.61
N ASP A 105 2.79 -29.57 27.29
CA ASP A 105 3.16 -28.35 28.01
C ASP A 105 2.50 -27.08 27.44
N ASP A 106 1.73 -27.16 26.35
CA ASP A 106 1.12 -25.98 25.71
C ASP A 106 0.03 -25.37 26.60
N GLN A 107 0.31 -24.21 27.19
CA GLN A 107 -0.58 -23.57 28.16
C GLN A 107 -1.91 -23.13 27.55
N ALA A 108 -1.91 -22.72 26.28
CA ALA A 108 -3.13 -22.31 25.58
C ALA A 108 -4.08 -23.50 25.37
N SER A 109 -3.56 -24.62 24.86
CA SER A 109 -4.31 -25.87 24.71
C SER A 109 -4.80 -26.41 26.05
N ARG A 110 -3.96 -26.38 27.10
CA ARG A 110 -4.38 -26.76 28.46
C ARG A 110 -5.52 -25.88 28.94
N PHE A 111 -5.42 -24.56 28.80
CA PHE A 111 -6.50 -23.64 29.19
C PHE A 111 -7.82 -23.97 28.46
N ASP A 112 -7.79 -24.12 27.14
CA ASP A 112 -8.99 -24.43 26.36
C ASP A 112 -9.58 -25.80 26.75
N PHE A 113 -8.74 -26.81 26.96
CA PHE A 113 -9.18 -28.11 27.45
C PHE A 113 -9.90 -27.99 28.79
N CYS A 114 -9.27 -27.34 29.77
CA CYS A 114 -9.80 -27.28 31.13
C CYS A 114 -11.05 -26.42 31.26
N THR A 115 -11.23 -25.43 30.40
CA THR A 115 -12.39 -24.53 30.43
C THR A 115 -13.57 -25.07 29.62
N THR A 116 -13.32 -25.94 28.64
CA THR A 116 -14.37 -26.45 27.73
C THR A 116 -14.61 -27.95 27.80
N ASP A 117 -13.71 -28.72 28.42
CA ASP A 117 -13.67 -30.19 28.42
C ASP A 117 -13.73 -30.78 27.00
N ASN A 118 -13.12 -30.08 26.02
CA ASN A 118 -13.19 -30.43 24.60
C ASN A 118 -11.81 -30.73 24.01
N THR A 119 -11.50 -32.02 23.85
CA THR A 119 -10.25 -32.51 23.26
C THR A 119 -9.99 -31.94 21.86
N SER A 120 -11.01 -31.88 21.00
CA SER A 120 -10.83 -31.42 19.62
C SER A 120 -10.48 -29.93 19.56
N LEU A 121 -11.01 -29.13 20.50
CA LEU A 121 -10.67 -27.71 20.61
C LEU A 121 -9.21 -27.57 21.06
N ALA A 122 -8.83 -28.27 22.14
CA ALA A 122 -7.48 -28.25 22.68
C ALA A 122 -6.41 -28.71 21.67
N GLU A 123 -6.66 -29.78 20.91
CA GLU A 123 -5.76 -30.23 19.84
C GLU A 123 -5.59 -29.17 18.74
N SER A 124 -6.68 -28.49 18.37
CA SER A 124 -6.64 -27.41 17.38
C SER A 124 -5.82 -26.22 17.90
N THR A 125 -5.98 -25.87 19.17
CA THR A 125 -5.19 -24.81 19.83
C THR A 125 -3.71 -25.16 19.85
N ARG A 126 -3.34 -26.39 20.22
CA ARG A 126 -1.93 -26.81 20.25
C ARG A 126 -1.27 -26.70 18.88
N ILE A 127 -1.90 -27.25 17.85
CA ILE A 127 -1.39 -27.18 16.46
C ILE A 127 -1.20 -25.72 16.04
N MET A 128 -2.13 -24.86 16.41
CA MET A 128 -2.10 -23.43 16.09
C MET A 128 -1.01 -22.67 16.86
N THR A 129 -0.79 -22.95 18.14
CA THR A 129 0.31 -22.34 18.90
C THR A 129 1.65 -22.72 18.27
N GLU A 130 1.84 -23.99 17.91
CA GLU A 130 3.03 -24.47 17.21
C GLU A 130 3.23 -23.74 15.85
N GLU A 131 2.16 -23.56 15.07
CA GLU A 131 2.23 -22.80 13.81
C GLU A 131 2.57 -21.31 14.03
N ILE A 132 2.01 -20.67 15.06
CA ILE A 132 2.28 -19.26 15.39
C ILE A 132 3.73 -19.08 15.86
N GLU A 133 4.26 -19.98 16.69
CA GLU A 133 5.66 -19.93 17.12
C GLU A 133 6.60 -20.02 15.92
N VAL A 134 6.32 -20.93 14.98
CA VAL A 134 7.07 -21.02 13.71
C VAL A 134 6.95 -19.73 12.90
N MET A 135 5.76 -19.11 12.83
CA MET A 135 5.58 -17.84 12.13
C MET A 135 6.24 -16.65 12.83
N ALA A 136 6.34 -16.64 14.16
CA ALA A 136 6.97 -15.57 14.92
C ALA A 136 8.49 -15.53 14.71
N GLU A 137 9.11 -16.68 14.43
CA GLU A 137 10.52 -16.76 14.03
C GLU A 137 10.76 -16.31 12.58
N VAL A 138 9.72 -16.31 11.74
CA VAL A 138 9.79 -15.79 10.37
C VAL A 138 9.57 -14.27 10.41
N ALA A 139 10.66 -13.53 10.51
CA ALA A 139 10.64 -12.09 10.27
C ALA A 139 10.20 -11.84 8.82
N LEU A 140 8.96 -11.38 8.63
CA LEU A 140 8.51 -10.90 7.34
C LEU A 140 9.32 -9.63 7.03
N LEU A 141 10.35 -9.76 6.19
CA LEU A 141 11.10 -8.61 5.71
C LEU A 141 10.17 -7.76 4.84
N VAL A 142 9.75 -6.63 5.39
CA VAL A 142 8.97 -5.63 4.67
C VAL A 142 9.78 -4.35 4.59
N CYS A 143 9.84 -3.83 3.38
CA CYS A 143 10.62 -2.66 3.06
C CYS A 143 9.83 -1.41 3.43
N ASP A 144 10.53 -0.39 3.95
CA ASP A 144 9.92 0.87 4.31
C ASP A 144 9.24 1.55 3.11
N ASP A 145 8.26 2.41 3.36
CA ASP A 145 7.66 3.22 2.30
C ASP A 145 8.68 4.23 1.74
N ILE A 146 8.71 4.36 0.41
CA ILE A 146 9.58 5.33 -0.28
C ILE A 146 8.74 6.55 -0.66
N SER A 147 9.21 7.74 -0.29
CA SER A 147 8.54 8.98 -0.68
C SER A 147 8.73 9.29 -2.17
N ASN A 148 7.70 9.87 -2.79
CA ASN A 148 7.81 10.48 -4.11
C ASN A 148 8.77 11.68 -4.08
N PHE A 149 9.26 12.07 -5.26
CA PHE A 149 10.23 13.14 -5.43
C PHE A 149 9.81 14.08 -6.57
N THR A 150 10.64 15.08 -6.84
CA THR A 150 10.31 16.13 -7.81
C THR A 150 10.14 15.54 -9.21
N HIS A 151 8.93 15.68 -9.77
CA HIS A 151 8.53 15.17 -11.09
C HIS A 151 8.67 13.65 -11.29
N GLY A 152 8.61 12.86 -10.22
CA GLY A 152 8.68 11.41 -10.31
C GLY A 152 8.17 10.67 -9.08
N TYR A 153 7.95 9.37 -9.24
CA TYR A 153 7.50 8.45 -8.20
C TYR A 153 8.18 7.09 -8.37
N TRP A 154 7.99 6.21 -7.39
CA TRP A 154 8.51 4.84 -7.41
C TRP A 154 7.39 3.85 -7.69
N ASN A 155 7.62 2.96 -8.66
CA ASN A 155 6.79 1.77 -8.84
C ASN A 155 7.39 0.62 -8.04
N VAL A 156 6.84 0.35 -6.85
CA VAL A 156 7.39 -0.62 -5.91
C VAL A 156 6.79 -2.01 -6.16
N ASN A 157 7.65 -2.98 -6.43
CA ASN A 157 7.35 -4.39 -6.61
C ASN A 157 8.09 -5.23 -5.57
N ASN A 158 7.50 -5.37 -4.38
CA ASN A 158 8.03 -6.14 -3.27
C ASN A 158 9.42 -5.65 -2.81
N ARG A 159 10.52 -6.20 -3.36
CA ARG A 159 11.91 -5.82 -3.03
C ARG A 159 12.60 -4.95 -4.07
N SER A 160 11.94 -4.68 -5.20
CA SER A 160 12.45 -3.82 -6.26
C SER A 160 11.59 -2.57 -6.36
N ALA A 161 12.18 -1.42 -6.63
CA ALA A 161 11.44 -0.21 -6.94
C ALA A 161 12.02 0.45 -8.18
N ASP A 162 11.17 0.65 -9.20
CA ASP A 162 11.56 1.27 -10.46
C ASP A 162 11.18 2.74 -10.45
N LEU A 163 12.09 3.60 -10.89
CA LEU A 163 11.83 5.03 -11.02
C LEU A 163 10.90 5.30 -12.20
N VAL A 164 9.86 6.10 -11.98
CA VAL A 164 8.95 6.58 -13.02
C VAL A 164 8.84 8.09 -12.97
N CYS A 165 9.13 8.75 -14.10
CA CYS A 165 8.90 10.18 -14.24
C CYS A 165 7.45 10.48 -14.61
N ILE A 166 6.92 11.61 -14.14
CA ILE A 166 5.57 12.07 -14.49
C ILE A 166 5.54 12.63 -15.93
N ASP A 167 4.34 12.86 -16.45
CA ASP A 167 4.13 13.38 -17.81
C ASP A 167 5.00 14.61 -18.13
N ASN A 168 5.60 14.60 -19.32
CA ASN A 168 6.54 15.61 -19.84
C ASN A 168 7.93 15.63 -19.16
N TYR A 169 8.26 14.62 -18.35
CA TYR A 169 9.60 14.44 -17.80
C TYR A 169 10.17 13.06 -18.14
N LEU A 170 11.49 12.97 -18.28
CA LEU A 170 12.22 11.74 -18.54
C LEU A 170 13.51 11.67 -17.73
N THR A 171 13.99 10.44 -17.57
CA THR A 171 15.31 10.14 -17.04
C THR A 171 16.16 9.54 -18.16
N THR A 172 17.45 9.86 -18.21
CA THR A 172 18.41 9.15 -19.07
C THR A 172 18.82 7.82 -18.47
N ASP A 173 18.75 7.71 -17.14
CA ASP A 173 19.20 6.55 -16.39
C ASP A 173 18.01 5.70 -15.95
N SER A 174 18.06 4.41 -16.20
CA SER A 174 17.17 3.45 -15.57
C SER A 174 17.64 3.23 -14.14
N ILE A 175 16.89 3.75 -13.16
CA ILE A 175 17.19 3.61 -11.75
C ILE A 175 16.25 2.58 -11.13
N VAL A 176 16.84 1.50 -10.62
CA VAL A 176 16.14 0.45 -9.88
C VAL A 176 16.73 0.34 -8.49
N LEU A 177 15.91 0.49 -7.46
CA LEU A 177 16.31 0.27 -6.08
C LEU A 177 16.07 -1.18 -5.68
N GLN A 178 16.96 -1.70 -4.84
CA GLN A 178 16.78 -2.98 -4.16
C GLN A 178 16.65 -2.72 -2.67
N CYS A 179 15.66 -3.35 -2.07
CA CYS A 179 15.48 -3.32 -0.62
C CYS A 179 16.47 -4.28 0.05
N TYR A 180 17.14 -3.78 1.09
CA TYR A 180 18.11 -4.54 1.86
C TYR A 180 17.43 -5.44 2.90
N ASP A 181 18.16 -6.43 3.40
CA ASP A 181 17.68 -7.36 4.43
C ASP A 181 17.34 -6.71 5.78
N ASN A 182 17.66 -5.41 5.94
CA ASN A 182 17.24 -4.60 7.08
C ASN A 182 15.95 -3.80 6.83
N GLY A 183 15.28 -4.01 5.69
CA GLY A 183 14.02 -3.35 5.32
C GLY A 183 14.18 -1.93 4.78
N THR A 184 15.41 -1.47 4.54
CA THR A 184 15.67 -0.09 4.08
C THR A 184 15.99 -0.02 2.59
N TRP A 185 15.74 1.15 2.01
CA TRP A 185 16.13 1.49 0.64
C TRP A 185 17.28 2.50 0.66
N VAL A 186 18.23 2.35 -0.26
CA VAL A 186 19.30 3.35 -0.46
C VAL A 186 18.91 4.21 -1.66
N ILE A 187 18.33 5.38 -1.38
CA ILE A 187 17.90 6.32 -2.41
C ILE A 187 19.10 7.20 -2.83
N PRO A 188 19.37 7.37 -4.13
CA PRO A 188 20.42 8.28 -4.62
C PRO A 188 20.22 9.73 -4.18
N VAL A 189 21.29 10.41 -3.79
CA VAL A 189 21.24 11.77 -3.20
C VAL A 189 20.68 12.83 -4.17
N ASN A 190 20.80 12.61 -5.48
CA ASN A 190 20.37 13.56 -6.52
C ASN A 190 19.03 13.18 -7.15
N ILE A 191 18.21 12.35 -6.50
CA ILE A 191 16.97 11.81 -7.08
C ILE A 191 16.00 12.90 -7.57
N ASN A 192 15.99 14.07 -6.93
CA ASN A 192 15.15 15.21 -7.31
C ASN A 192 15.51 15.85 -8.67
N ASN A 193 16.69 15.56 -9.22
CA ASN A 193 17.16 16.10 -10.50
C ASN A 193 17.21 15.04 -11.61
N VAL A 194 16.74 13.82 -11.33
CA VAL A 194 16.78 12.70 -12.28
C VAL A 194 15.71 12.87 -13.37
N CYS A 195 14.49 13.21 -12.98
CA CYS A 195 13.43 13.51 -13.92
C CYS A 195 13.58 14.93 -14.47
N GLN A 196 14.05 15.02 -15.71
CA GLN A 196 14.25 16.27 -16.44
C GLN A 196 13.11 16.51 -17.40
N ARG A 197 12.70 17.77 -17.56
CA ARG A 197 11.63 18.12 -18.49
C ARG A 197 12.08 17.80 -19.91
N ILE A 198 11.21 17.18 -20.70
CA ILE A 198 11.41 17.03 -22.14
C ILE A 198 11.41 18.42 -22.77
N VAL A 199 12.50 18.77 -23.44
CA VAL A 199 12.62 19.99 -24.22
C VAL A 199 12.75 19.59 -25.67
N CYS A 200 11.84 20.07 -26.50
CA CYS A 200 11.83 19.83 -27.93
C CYS A 200 12.44 21.03 -28.65
N ASP A 201 13.19 20.76 -29.70
CA ASP A 201 13.64 21.83 -30.60
C ASP A 201 12.45 22.50 -31.29
N LEU A 202 12.67 23.65 -31.94
CA LEU A 202 11.60 24.28 -32.73
C LEU A 202 11.28 23.37 -33.95
N PRO A 203 9.99 23.08 -34.26
CA PRO A 203 9.64 22.36 -35.47
C PRO A 203 10.21 23.04 -36.71
N GLU A 204 10.49 22.25 -37.76
CA GLU A 204 10.94 22.82 -39.02
C GLU A 204 9.91 23.84 -39.57
N PRO A 205 10.38 24.98 -40.11
CA PRO A 205 9.50 25.95 -40.74
C PRO A 205 8.68 25.31 -41.87
N ILE A 206 7.42 25.69 -41.97
CA ILE A 206 6.51 25.19 -42.99
C ILE A 206 6.06 26.31 -43.91
N ASP A 207 5.99 26.04 -45.21
CA ASP A 207 5.56 27.02 -46.18
C ASP A 207 4.06 27.32 -46.02
N ASN A 208 3.70 28.60 -46.04
CA ASN A 208 2.33 29.11 -45.96
C ASN A 208 1.59 28.73 -44.66
N GLY A 209 2.31 28.61 -43.56
CA GLY A 209 1.73 28.40 -42.24
C GLY A 209 2.74 28.63 -41.13
N ASN A 210 2.29 28.50 -39.89
CA ASN A 210 3.12 28.63 -38.70
C ASN A 210 2.74 27.60 -37.63
N TRP A 211 3.72 27.18 -36.84
CA TRP A 211 3.52 26.29 -35.70
C TRP A 211 3.25 27.07 -34.43
N ASN A 212 2.15 26.77 -33.76
CA ASN A 212 1.88 27.17 -32.39
C ASN A 212 2.34 26.05 -31.44
N VAL A 213 3.49 26.22 -30.81
CA VAL A 213 4.13 25.19 -29.97
C VAL A 213 3.79 25.39 -28.49
N SER A 214 3.32 24.34 -27.83
CA SER A 214 3.05 24.29 -26.40
C SER A 214 3.52 22.96 -25.80
N GLY A 215 4.67 22.98 -25.14
CA GLY A 215 5.25 21.78 -24.52
C GLY A 215 5.67 20.77 -25.59
N ARG A 216 5.08 19.57 -25.56
CA ARG A 216 5.34 18.49 -26.53
C ARG A 216 4.38 18.49 -27.73
N ASN A 217 3.46 19.46 -27.79
CA ASN A 217 2.47 19.55 -28.84
C ASN A 217 2.73 20.80 -29.68
N ALA A 218 2.64 20.67 -31.00
CA ALA A 218 2.59 21.81 -31.90
C ALA A 218 1.37 21.72 -32.80
N GLU A 219 0.67 22.84 -32.97
CA GLU A 219 -0.50 22.95 -33.83
C GLU A 219 -0.17 23.83 -35.05
N LEU A 220 -0.47 23.34 -36.24
CA LEU A 220 -0.25 24.04 -37.49
C LEU A 220 -1.42 24.98 -37.79
N LEU A 221 -1.10 26.25 -38.00
CA LEU A 221 -2.04 27.24 -38.53
C LEU A 221 -1.59 27.63 -39.94
N CYS A 222 -2.40 27.32 -40.96
CA CYS A 222 -2.14 27.76 -42.32
C CYS A 222 -2.48 29.25 -42.50
N ASP A 223 -1.73 29.91 -43.37
CA ASP A 223 -1.94 31.31 -43.75
C ASP A 223 -3.28 31.49 -44.49
N ASP A 224 -3.78 32.72 -44.50
CA ASP A 224 -5.04 33.08 -45.15
C ASP A 224 -5.12 32.54 -46.59
N HIS A 225 -6.23 31.88 -46.91
CA HIS A 225 -6.53 31.25 -48.20
C HIS A 225 -5.71 30.00 -48.54
N CYS A 226 -4.92 29.46 -47.62
CA CYS A 226 -4.27 28.15 -47.77
C CYS A 226 -5.08 27.04 -47.08
N THR A 227 -5.02 25.84 -47.65
CA THR A 227 -5.74 24.66 -47.13
C THR A 227 -4.74 23.67 -46.52
N LEU A 228 -5.05 23.18 -45.32
CA LEU A 228 -4.30 22.11 -44.69
C LEU A 228 -4.40 20.81 -45.49
N ASN A 229 -3.26 20.17 -45.73
CA ASN A 229 -3.14 18.84 -46.27
C ASN A 229 -2.25 17.99 -45.35
N GLY A 230 -2.80 16.93 -44.77
CA GLY A 230 -2.10 16.10 -43.78
C GLY A 230 -2.51 16.42 -42.34
N SER A 231 -1.60 16.24 -41.39
CA SER A 231 -1.85 16.49 -39.96
C SER A 231 -1.75 17.98 -39.62
N SER A 232 -2.58 18.46 -38.69
CA SER A 232 -2.40 19.76 -38.05
C SER A 232 -1.61 19.69 -36.75
N GLN A 233 -1.23 18.50 -36.28
CA GLN A 233 -0.67 18.30 -34.94
C GLN A 233 0.64 17.54 -35.03
N LEU A 234 1.71 18.11 -34.50
CA LEU A 234 2.95 17.39 -34.20
C LEU A 234 3.02 17.05 -32.72
N ILE A 235 3.54 15.86 -32.43
CA ILE A 235 3.90 15.44 -31.09
C ILE A 235 5.40 15.20 -31.09
N CYS A 236 6.08 15.76 -30.10
CA CYS A 236 7.49 15.54 -29.89
C CYS A 236 7.68 14.28 -29.03
N ASP A 237 8.56 13.40 -29.47
CA ASP A 237 8.85 12.13 -28.82
C ASP A 237 9.70 12.30 -27.54
N ASN A 238 10.11 11.18 -26.97
CA ASN A 238 10.87 11.14 -25.73
C ASN A 238 12.35 11.53 -25.93
N GLU A 239 12.81 11.68 -27.16
CA GLU A 239 14.17 12.09 -27.51
C GLU A 239 14.25 13.60 -27.80
N GLY A 240 13.11 14.31 -27.69
CA GLY A 240 13.03 15.74 -28.00
C GLY A 240 12.82 16.02 -29.49
N VAL A 241 12.49 15.00 -30.28
CA VAL A 241 12.36 15.08 -31.74
C VAL A 241 10.89 15.07 -32.14
N TRP A 242 10.49 15.91 -33.09
CA TRP A 242 9.13 15.92 -33.62
C TRP A 242 8.86 14.69 -34.49
N GLU A 243 7.74 14.01 -34.26
CA GLU A 243 7.34 12.86 -35.07
C GLU A 243 7.19 13.25 -36.55
N LEU A 244 7.79 12.45 -37.44
CA LEU A 244 7.72 12.63 -38.89
C LEU A 244 6.33 12.28 -39.42
N ILE A 245 5.49 13.29 -39.59
CA ILE A 245 4.15 13.18 -40.16
C ILE A 245 4.00 14.16 -41.33
N THR A 246 3.25 13.77 -42.35
CA THR A 246 3.00 14.65 -43.50
C THR A 246 2.05 15.77 -43.11
N SER A 247 2.53 17.01 -43.17
CA SER A 247 1.78 18.25 -42.91
C SER A 247 2.18 19.29 -43.96
N ALA A 248 1.21 19.92 -44.63
CA ALA A 248 1.45 20.94 -45.64
C ALA A 248 0.31 21.95 -45.72
N CYS A 249 0.61 23.22 -46.00
CA CYS A 249 -0.38 24.25 -46.30
C CYS A 249 -0.33 24.59 -47.80
N LEU A 250 -1.43 24.27 -48.50
CA LEU A 250 -1.51 24.38 -49.96
C LEU A 250 -2.25 25.63 -50.41
N ARG A 251 -1.63 26.40 -51.31
CA ARG A 251 -2.32 27.50 -52.01
C ARG A 251 -3.33 26.97 -53.03
N PRO A 252 -4.37 27.75 -53.36
CA PRO A 252 -5.32 27.40 -54.41
C PRO A 252 -4.60 27.19 -55.75
N GLY A 253 -4.68 25.98 -56.32
CA GLY A 253 -4.06 25.61 -57.60
C GLY A 253 -2.76 24.79 -57.51
N MET A 254 -2.23 24.51 -56.31
CA MET A 254 -1.15 23.53 -56.14
C MET A 254 -1.69 22.09 -56.12
N SER A 255 -1.14 21.22 -56.98
CA SER A 255 -1.47 19.78 -57.01
C SER A 255 -0.78 19.03 -55.87
N SER A 256 -1.50 18.12 -55.22
CA SER A 256 -1.00 17.21 -54.17
C SER A 256 0.12 16.26 -54.64
N GLU A 257 0.37 16.16 -55.94
CA GLU A 257 1.44 15.31 -56.51
C GLU A 257 2.86 15.86 -56.33
N ILE A 258 3.01 17.16 -56.00
CA ILE A 258 4.33 17.81 -55.86
C ILE A 258 5.01 17.47 -54.51
N ILE A 259 4.23 17.16 -53.46
CA ILE A 259 4.75 16.97 -52.09
C ILE A 259 5.61 15.69 -51.94
N LYS A 260 5.39 14.66 -52.77
CA LYS A 260 6.13 13.38 -52.67
C LYS A 260 7.64 13.49 -52.93
N TRP A 261 8.13 14.62 -53.44
CA TRP A 261 9.54 14.82 -53.78
C TRP A 261 10.36 15.58 -52.72
N GLN A 262 9.76 16.10 -51.66
CA GLN A 262 10.50 16.93 -50.67
C GLN A 262 11.05 16.16 -49.46
N HIS A 263 10.64 14.91 -49.20
CA HIS A 263 11.14 14.11 -48.06
C HIS A 263 12.22 13.08 -48.44
N LYS A 264 12.98 13.32 -49.51
CA LYS A 264 14.05 12.40 -49.94
C LYS A 264 15.36 13.16 -50.21
N LEU A 265 15.88 13.81 -49.18
CA LEU A 265 17.29 14.20 -49.06
C LEU A 265 17.73 13.95 -47.62
#